data_AF-A0A962BT54-F1
#
_entry.id   AF-A0A962BT54-F1
#
_cell.length_a   1.000
_cell.length_b   1.000
_cell.length_c   1.000
_cell.angle_alpha   90.00
_cell.angle_beta   90.00
_cell.angle_gamma   90.00
#
_symmetry.space_group_name_H-M   'P 1'
#
loop_
_entity.id
_entity.type
_entity.pdbx_description
1 polymer ?
#
loop_
_entity_poly.entity_id
_entity_poly.type
_entity_poly.pdbx_seq_one_letter_code
_entity_poly.pdbx_strand_id
1 'polypeptide(L)'
;MLDDNKTIVTPLVSAAFLQAFHQYPEQHKKWINISFKLGSKLPNSSLLQSMQDAGHLDLLLRCMEKELSENACSEDFYLFSHLLFLSELWIGHVYEIIRVTKERKLIPKSLDFEALAHDFRLLRIPIEKHEIAQDNQLRGELFLEKTPPKTSDRPQRYSKDDIKRGYKMVKRVSETGSAMWLTIDIKNQQSRWIERLSLSEKILTLNF
;
A
#
# COMPACT_ATOMS: atom_id res chain seq x y z
N MET A 1 23.40 -42.74 0.64
CA MET A 1 22.85 -41.84 -0.39
C MET A 1 21.50 -41.35 0.09
N LEU A 2 21.49 -40.20 0.73
CA LEU A 2 20.26 -39.46 1.04
C LEU A 2 20.49 -38.11 0.36
N ASP A 3 19.77 -37.88 -0.73
CA ASP A 3 19.71 -36.55 -1.33
C ASP A 3 18.69 -35.79 -0.50
N ASP A 4 19.20 -34.91 0.37
CA ASP A 4 18.39 -34.03 1.19
C ASP A 4 17.46 -33.24 0.28
N ASN A 5 16.17 -33.29 0.59
CA ASN A 5 15.10 -32.63 -0.13
C ASN A 5 15.27 -31.10 0.03
N LYS A 6 16.20 -30.51 -0.72
CA LYS A 6 16.56 -29.09 -0.62
C LYS A 6 15.39 -28.27 -1.13
N THR A 7 14.59 -27.73 -0.22
CA THR A 7 13.56 -26.77 -0.56
C THR A 7 14.20 -25.56 -1.25
N ILE A 8 13.88 -25.38 -2.53
CA ILE A 8 14.34 -24.23 -3.31
C ILE A 8 13.28 -23.15 -3.20
N VAL A 9 13.69 -21.95 -2.76
CA VAL A 9 12.77 -20.83 -2.51
C VAL A 9 12.11 -20.33 -3.81
N THR A 10 12.87 -20.25 -4.91
CA THR A 10 12.37 -19.70 -6.17
C THR A 10 11.11 -20.40 -6.70
N PRO A 11 11.04 -21.75 -6.81
CA PRO A 11 9.80 -22.44 -7.17
C PRO A 11 8.62 -22.14 -6.25
N LEU A 12 8.83 -21.98 -4.95
CA LEU A 12 7.76 -21.68 -3.99
C LEU A 12 7.18 -20.28 -4.22
N VAL A 13 8.06 -19.29 -4.43
CA VAL A 13 7.64 -17.91 -4.76
C VAL A 13 6.88 -17.90 -6.09
N SER A 14 7.41 -18.55 -7.12
CA SER A 14 6.72 -18.64 -8.41
C SER A 14 5.36 -19.33 -8.30
N ALA A 15 5.26 -20.42 -7.52
CA ALA A 15 4.01 -21.11 -7.29
C ALA A 15 2.98 -20.22 -6.59
N ALA A 16 3.39 -19.40 -5.62
CA ALA A 16 2.50 -18.46 -4.94
C ALA A 16 1.89 -17.43 -5.90
N PHE A 17 2.69 -16.84 -6.80
CA PHE A 17 2.18 -15.91 -7.81
C PHE A 17 1.25 -16.61 -8.82
N LEU A 18 1.61 -17.81 -9.29
CA LEU A 18 0.75 -18.59 -10.19
C LEU A 18 -0.60 -18.92 -9.53
N GLN A 19 -0.58 -19.36 -8.27
CA GLN A 19 -1.79 -19.62 -7.49
C GLN A 19 -2.68 -18.36 -7.41
N ALA A 20 -2.08 -17.20 -7.14
CA ALA A 20 -2.82 -15.94 -7.09
C ALA A 20 -3.48 -15.57 -8.43
N PHE A 21 -2.81 -15.83 -9.56
CA PHE A 21 -3.39 -15.60 -10.89
C PHE A 21 -4.59 -16.51 -11.16
N HIS A 22 -4.52 -17.77 -10.71
CA HIS A 22 -5.63 -18.72 -10.84
C HIS A 22 -6.81 -18.36 -9.93
N GLN A 23 -6.54 -17.80 -8.75
CA GLN A 23 -7.58 -17.43 -7.80
C GLN A 23 -8.31 -16.14 -8.16
N TYR A 24 -7.63 -15.20 -8.84
CA TYR A 24 -8.17 -13.89 -9.19
C TYR A 24 -8.02 -13.56 -10.69
N PRO A 25 -8.58 -14.38 -11.61
CA PRO A 25 -8.37 -14.23 -13.04
C PRO A 25 -8.96 -12.92 -13.62
N GLU A 26 -10.08 -12.46 -13.07
CA GLU A 26 -10.72 -11.22 -13.53
C GLU A 26 -9.92 -9.98 -13.13
N GLN A 27 -9.40 -9.94 -11.90
CA GLN A 27 -8.53 -8.86 -11.43
C GLN A 27 -7.21 -8.86 -12.22
N HIS A 28 -6.64 -10.04 -12.49
CA HIS A 28 -5.46 -10.17 -13.34
C HIS A 28 -5.69 -9.55 -14.73
N LYS A 29 -6.80 -9.90 -15.37
CA LYS A 29 -7.19 -9.32 -16.67
C LYS A 29 -7.37 -7.80 -16.61
N LYS A 30 -7.97 -7.27 -15.54
CA LYS A 30 -8.11 -5.82 -15.35
C LYS A 30 -6.74 -5.12 -15.23
N TRP A 31 -5.83 -5.66 -14.43
CA TRP A 31 -4.46 -5.14 -14.31
C TRP A 31 -3.73 -5.14 -15.64
N ILE A 32 -3.81 -6.23 -16.41
CA ILE A 32 -3.24 -6.30 -17.76
C ILE A 32 -3.83 -5.20 -18.66
N ASN A 33 -5.15 -5.05 -18.70
CA ASN A 33 -5.81 -4.04 -19.52
C ASN A 33 -5.38 -2.62 -19.16
N ILE A 34 -5.32 -2.31 -17.86
CA ILE A 34 -4.85 -1.02 -17.37
C ILE A 34 -3.38 -0.80 -17.76
N SER A 35 -2.52 -1.82 -17.63
CA SER A 35 -1.10 -1.73 -18.00
C SER A 35 -0.90 -1.36 -19.46
N PHE A 36 -1.70 -1.93 -20.37
CA PHE A 36 -1.64 -1.60 -21.80
C PHE A 36 -2.14 -0.19 -22.07
N LYS A 37 -3.28 0.19 -21.47
CA LYS A 37 -3.85 1.54 -21.62
C LYS A 37 -2.87 2.62 -21.16
N LEU A 38 -2.40 2.53 -19.92
CA LEU A 38 -1.50 3.52 -19.34
C LEU A 38 -0.09 3.43 -19.92
N GLY A 39 0.45 2.22 -20.11
CA GLY A 39 1.77 1.99 -20.68
C GLY A 39 1.91 2.52 -22.10
N SER A 40 0.87 2.43 -22.92
CA SER A 40 0.86 3.00 -24.28
C SER A 40 1.02 4.51 -24.32
N LYS A 41 0.70 5.23 -23.23
CA LYS A 41 0.91 6.68 -23.10
C LYS A 41 2.38 7.04 -22.88
N LEU A 42 3.22 6.07 -22.53
CA LEU A 42 4.65 6.29 -22.31
C LEU A 42 5.48 5.10 -22.83
N PRO A 43 5.53 4.91 -24.17
CA PRO A 43 6.02 3.67 -24.80
C PRO A 43 7.53 3.42 -24.61
N ASN A 44 8.32 4.48 -24.41
CA ASN A 44 9.77 4.38 -24.19
C ASN A 44 10.14 4.31 -22.70
N SER A 45 9.27 3.72 -21.88
CA SER A 45 9.47 3.60 -20.43
C SER A 45 9.08 2.22 -19.92
N SER A 46 9.46 1.91 -18.69
CA SER A 46 9.06 0.68 -17.99
C SER A 46 7.65 0.74 -17.41
N LEU A 47 6.83 1.77 -17.70
CA LEU A 47 5.53 1.97 -17.06
C LEU A 47 4.56 0.80 -17.25
N LEU A 48 4.57 0.17 -18.43
CA LEU A 48 3.78 -1.03 -18.68
C LEU A 48 4.19 -2.16 -17.74
N GLN A 49 5.49 -2.45 -17.65
CA GLN A 49 6.02 -3.50 -16.77
C GLN A 49 5.74 -3.19 -15.31
N SER A 50 5.96 -1.94 -14.88
CA SER A 50 5.68 -1.52 -13.50
C SER A 50 4.20 -1.71 -13.13
N MET A 51 3.27 -1.44 -14.05
CA MET A 51 1.85 -1.71 -13.81
C MET A 51 1.52 -3.21 -13.70
N GLN A 52 2.18 -4.05 -14.50
CA GLN A 52 2.02 -5.50 -14.40
C GLN A 52 2.60 -6.04 -13.09
N ASP A 53 3.79 -5.59 -12.69
CA ASP A 53 4.41 -5.97 -11.42
C ASP A 53 3.54 -5.55 -10.21
N ALA A 54 2.96 -4.35 -10.27
CA ALA A 54 2.00 -3.87 -9.27
C ALA A 54 0.76 -4.78 -9.21
N GLY A 55 0.26 -5.20 -10.37
CA GLY A 55 -0.85 -6.14 -10.46
C GLY A 55 -0.51 -7.51 -9.90
N HIS A 56 0.65 -8.07 -10.25
CA HIS A 56 1.06 -9.38 -9.74
C HIS A 56 1.16 -9.38 -8.22
N LEU A 57 1.78 -8.35 -7.64
CA LEU A 57 1.89 -8.22 -6.19
C LEU A 57 0.53 -7.98 -5.53
N ASP A 58 -0.38 -7.21 -6.16
CA ASP A 58 -1.76 -7.05 -5.68
C ASP A 58 -2.49 -8.39 -5.55
N LEU A 59 -2.38 -9.26 -6.55
CA LEU A 59 -3.06 -10.56 -6.53
C LEU A 59 -2.53 -11.46 -5.43
N LEU A 60 -1.21 -11.50 -5.24
CA LEU A 60 -0.59 -12.23 -4.13
C LEU A 60 -1.09 -11.70 -2.78
N LEU A 61 -1.12 -10.37 -2.61
CA LEU A 61 -1.61 -9.74 -1.39
C LEU A 61 -3.09 -10.09 -1.12
N ARG A 62 -3.95 -10.12 -2.15
CA ARG A 62 -5.35 -10.54 -2.00
C ARG A 62 -5.48 -11.98 -1.47
N CYS A 63 -4.63 -12.90 -1.92
CA CYS A 63 -4.59 -14.26 -1.36
C CYS A 63 -4.22 -14.22 0.13
N MET A 64 -3.14 -13.54 0.49
CA MET A 64 -2.67 -13.44 1.88
C MET A 64 -3.72 -12.80 2.80
N GLU A 65 -4.40 -11.74 2.34
CA GLU A 65 -5.46 -11.07 3.09
C GLU A 65 -6.66 -12.00 3.31
N LYS A 66 -7.06 -12.73 2.28
CA LYS A 66 -8.14 -13.71 2.38
C LYS A 66 -7.77 -14.82 3.37
N GLU A 67 -6.58 -15.38 3.25
CA GLU A 67 -6.07 -16.41 4.18
C GLU A 67 -6.04 -15.90 5.62
N LEU A 68 -5.64 -14.64 5.84
CA LEU A 68 -5.65 -14.03 7.17
C LEU A 68 -7.08 -13.84 7.70
N SER A 69 -8.03 -13.48 6.84
CA SER A 69 -9.45 -13.35 7.21
C SER A 69 -10.10 -14.69 7.58
N GLU A 70 -9.69 -15.77 6.89
CA GLU A 70 -10.19 -17.12 7.12
C GLU A 70 -9.53 -17.78 8.35
N ASN A 71 -8.29 -17.39 8.67
CA ASN A 71 -7.51 -17.92 9.79
C ASN A 71 -7.51 -17.01 11.03
N ALA A 72 -8.62 -16.32 11.32
CA ALA A 72 -8.74 -15.33 12.40
C ALA A 72 -8.33 -15.80 13.83
N CYS A 73 -8.04 -17.10 14.01
CA CYS A 73 -7.55 -17.71 15.26
C CYS A 73 -6.04 -18.00 15.30
N SER A 74 -5.26 -17.82 14.23
CA SER A 74 -3.80 -18.00 14.29
C SER A 74 -3.10 -16.68 14.58
N GLU A 75 -2.39 -16.62 15.72
CA GLU A 75 -1.39 -15.59 16.01
C GLU A 75 -0.16 -15.76 15.12
N ASP A 76 -0.35 -15.92 13.80
CA ASP A 76 0.77 -16.01 12.87
C ASP A 76 1.35 -14.61 12.65
N PHE A 77 2.17 -14.21 13.63
CA PHE A 77 2.93 -12.98 13.63
C PHE A 77 3.72 -12.80 12.33
N TYR A 78 4.21 -13.90 11.74
CA TYR A 78 4.95 -13.86 10.49
C TYR A 78 4.03 -13.56 9.31
N LEU A 79 2.86 -14.18 9.21
CA LEU A 79 1.90 -13.88 8.14
C LEU A 79 1.54 -12.39 8.14
N PHE A 80 1.21 -11.82 9.30
CA PHE A 80 0.90 -10.40 9.42
C PHE A 80 2.11 -9.51 9.07
N SER A 81 3.30 -9.85 9.55
CA SER A 81 4.52 -9.09 9.27
C SER A 81 4.85 -9.09 7.77
N HIS A 82 4.74 -10.23 7.10
CA HIS A 82 4.98 -10.33 5.66
C HIS A 82 3.91 -9.60 4.85
N LEU A 83 2.63 -9.71 5.24
CA LEU A 83 1.54 -8.99 4.59
C LEU A 83 1.78 -7.47 4.64
N LEU A 84 2.12 -6.93 5.82
CA LEU A 84 2.43 -5.51 5.96
C LEU A 84 3.63 -5.10 5.12
N PHE A 85 4.73 -5.86 5.18
CA PHE A 85 5.94 -5.55 4.42
C PHE A 85 5.67 -5.50 2.91
N LEU A 86 5.03 -6.54 2.36
CA LEU A 86 4.69 -6.60 0.94
C LEU A 86 3.66 -5.54 0.54
N SER A 87 2.72 -5.20 1.43
CA SER A 87 1.76 -4.12 1.19
C SER A 87 2.43 -2.76 1.11
N GLU A 88 3.44 -2.50 1.95
CA GLU A 88 4.20 -1.25 1.93
C GLU A 88 5.06 -1.12 0.66
N LEU A 89 5.66 -2.24 0.20
CA LEU A 89 6.32 -2.29 -1.11
C LEU A 89 5.35 -1.99 -2.26
N TRP A 90 4.15 -2.57 -2.22
CA TRP A 90 3.11 -2.31 -3.21
C TRP A 90 2.68 -0.83 -3.19
N ILE A 91 2.47 -0.24 -2.02
CA ILE A 91 2.11 1.18 -1.85
C ILE A 91 3.18 2.10 -2.46
N GLY A 92 4.46 1.87 -2.16
CA GLY A 92 5.55 2.68 -2.69
C GLY A 92 5.64 2.59 -4.22
N HIS A 93 5.56 1.37 -4.75
CA HIS A 93 5.59 1.12 -6.20
C HIS A 93 4.42 1.79 -6.93
N VAL A 94 3.19 1.61 -6.43
CA VAL A 94 2.00 2.21 -7.03
C VAL A 94 1.97 3.73 -6.86
N TYR A 95 2.45 4.27 -5.74
CA TYR A 95 2.58 5.71 -5.55
C TYR A 95 3.41 6.35 -6.68
N GLU A 96 4.54 5.74 -7.06
CA GLU A 96 5.39 6.27 -8.13
C GLU A 96 4.69 6.21 -9.50
N ILE A 97 3.94 5.14 -9.79
CA ILE A 97 3.14 5.04 -11.01
C ILE A 97 2.08 6.16 -11.04
N ILE A 98 1.32 6.33 -9.96
CA ILE A 98 0.28 7.37 -9.85
C ILE A 98 0.90 8.77 -9.94
N ARG A 99 2.06 9.00 -9.31
CA ARG A 99 2.81 10.25 -9.37
C ARG A 99 3.23 10.58 -10.80
N VAL A 100 3.86 9.64 -11.51
CA VAL A 100 4.28 9.81 -12.91
C VAL A 100 3.06 10.07 -13.80
N THR A 101 1.99 9.30 -13.62
CA THR A 101 0.72 9.47 -14.34
C THR A 101 0.16 10.88 -14.19
N LYS A 102 0.18 11.41 -12.96
CA LYS A 102 -0.30 12.75 -12.63
C LYS A 102 0.61 13.85 -13.16
N GLU A 103 1.91 13.78 -12.90
CA GLU A 103 2.88 14.82 -13.28
C GLU A 103 2.99 14.97 -14.80
N ARG A 104 2.97 13.84 -15.52
CA ARG A 104 2.99 13.83 -16.99
C ARG A 104 1.61 13.96 -17.63
N LYS A 105 0.55 14.09 -16.82
CA LYS A 105 -0.84 14.24 -17.28
C LYS A 105 -1.26 13.15 -18.26
N LEU A 106 -0.89 11.89 -17.98
CA LEU A 106 -1.10 10.76 -18.89
C LEU A 106 -2.59 10.38 -19.02
N ILE A 107 -3.40 10.74 -18.02
CA ILE A 107 -4.86 10.57 -18.02
C ILE A 107 -5.55 11.91 -17.68
N PRO A 108 -6.83 12.07 -18.05
CA PRO A 108 -7.61 13.25 -17.67
C PRO A 108 -7.67 13.41 -16.15
N LYS A 109 -7.69 14.65 -15.69
CA LYS A 109 -7.91 14.94 -14.27
C LYS A 109 -9.35 14.57 -13.90
N SER A 110 -9.51 13.69 -12.93
CA SER A 110 -10.79 13.36 -12.30
C SER A 110 -10.69 13.54 -10.79
N LEU A 111 -11.82 13.78 -10.14
CA LEU A 111 -11.87 13.87 -8.67
C LEU A 111 -11.41 12.56 -8.03
N ASP A 112 -11.80 11.42 -8.60
CA ASP A 112 -11.44 10.09 -8.10
C ASP A 112 -9.93 9.84 -8.19
N PHE A 113 -9.29 10.21 -9.31
CA PHE A 113 -7.85 10.05 -9.47
C PHE A 113 -7.07 10.99 -8.53
N GLU A 114 -7.54 12.22 -8.36
CA GLU A 114 -6.91 13.17 -7.43
C GLU A 114 -7.05 12.72 -5.97
N ALA A 115 -8.21 12.17 -5.59
CA ALA A 115 -8.43 11.57 -4.27
C ALA A 115 -7.52 10.35 -4.07
N LEU A 116 -7.39 9.47 -5.05
CA LEU A 116 -6.50 8.31 -4.99
C LEU A 116 -5.03 8.73 -4.87
N ALA A 117 -4.58 9.67 -5.69
CA ALA A 117 -3.21 10.20 -5.62
C ALA A 117 -2.92 10.87 -4.26
N HIS A 118 -3.93 11.51 -3.68
CA HIS A 118 -3.85 12.05 -2.33
C HIS A 118 -3.72 10.94 -1.28
N ASP A 119 -4.56 9.88 -1.35
CA ASP A 119 -4.50 8.72 -0.44
C ASP A 119 -3.11 8.06 -0.46
N PHE A 120 -2.55 7.78 -1.65
CA PHE A 120 -1.21 7.18 -1.76
C PHE A 120 -0.11 8.07 -1.17
N ARG A 121 -0.21 9.39 -1.31
CA ARG A 121 0.74 10.32 -0.71
C ARG A 121 0.66 10.34 0.82
N LEU A 122 -0.54 10.24 1.39
CA LEU A 122 -0.73 10.15 2.83
C LEU A 122 -0.07 8.90 3.42
N LEU A 123 0.01 7.81 2.64
CA LEU A 123 0.67 6.57 3.06
C LEU A 123 2.18 6.59 2.82
N ARG A 124 2.61 6.95 1.61
CA ARG A 124 4.01 6.87 1.20
C ARG A 124 4.94 7.70 2.09
N ILE A 125 4.52 8.91 2.47
CA ILE A 125 5.39 9.82 3.23
C ILE A 125 5.72 9.25 4.62
N PRO A 126 4.76 8.83 5.47
CA PRO A 126 5.11 8.17 6.73
C PRO A 126 5.83 6.83 6.57
N ILE A 127 5.54 6.05 5.52
CA ILE A 127 6.19 4.76 5.29
C ILE A 127 7.68 4.95 4.99
N GLU A 128 8.03 5.83 4.06
CA GLU A 128 9.40 5.95 3.54
C GLU A 128 10.22 7.07 4.18
N LYS A 129 9.57 8.17 4.61
CA LYS A 129 10.26 9.32 5.21
C LYS A 129 10.10 9.39 6.73
N HIS A 130 9.22 8.59 7.32
CA HIS A 130 8.91 8.63 8.75
C HIS A 130 8.41 10.01 9.22
N GLU A 131 7.74 10.74 8.34
CA GLU A 131 7.17 12.07 8.55
C GLU A 131 5.65 12.06 8.31
N ILE A 132 4.93 13.05 8.82
CA ILE A 132 3.53 13.25 8.45
C ILE A 132 3.50 13.86 7.04
N ALA A 133 2.60 13.36 6.18
CA ALA A 133 2.44 13.93 4.85
C ALA A 133 2.05 15.42 4.91
N GLN A 134 2.79 16.26 4.19
CA GLN A 134 2.61 17.72 4.18
C GLN A 134 2.81 18.40 5.55
N ASP A 135 3.68 17.87 6.39
CA ASP A 135 4.04 18.49 7.67
C ASP A 135 4.56 19.93 7.54
N ASN A 136 5.11 20.32 6.39
CA ASN A 136 5.49 21.70 6.09
C ASN A 136 4.32 22.70 6.22
N GLN A 137 3.08 22.24 6.01
CA GLN A 137 1.85 23.03 6.15
C GLN A 137 1.34 23.13 7.59
N LEU A 138 1.97 22.44 8.54
CA LEU A 138 1.58 22.45 9.93
C LEU A 138 1.80 23.84 10.55
N ARG A 139 0.79 24.36 11.26
CA ARG A 139 0.81 25.71 11.87
C ARG A 139 1.27 25.74 13.33
N GLY A 140 1.53 24.58 13.93
CA GLY A 140 1.92 24.44 15.33
C GLY A 140 2.42 23.02 15.62
N GLU A 141 2.45 22.63 16.88
CA GLU A 141 2.83 21.27 17.26
C GLU A 141 1.61 20.34 17.23
N LEU A 142 1.84 19.07 16.89
CA LEU A 142 0.86 18.00 17.07
C LEU A 142 1.25 17.16 18.28
N PHE A 143 0.25 16.80 19.07
CA PHE A 143 0.39 15.84 20.16
C PHE A 143 -0.23 14.52 19.70
N LEU A 144 0.63 13.58 19.36
CA LEU A 144 0.24 12.28 18.84
C LEU A 144 -0.01 11.33 20.02
N GLU A 145 -1.23 10.83 20.12
CA GLU A 145 -1.56 9.79 21.08
C GLU A 145 -1.03 8.44 20.61
N LYS A 146 -0.68 7.57 21.56
CA LYS A 146 -0.34 6.18 21.22
C LYS A 146 -1.62 5.37 21.07
N THR A 147 -1.62 4.48 20.08
CA THR A 147 -2.74 3.57 19.82
C THR A 147 -2.26 2.12 19.88
N PRO A 148 -2.86 1.25 20.73
CA PRO A 148 -3.90 1.57 21.71
C PRO A 148 -3.36 2.40 22.90
N PRO A 149 -4.19 3.28 23.50
CA PRO A 149 -3.76 4.13 24.59
C PRO A 149 -3.53 3.32 25.87
N LYS A 150 -2.35 3.47 26.50
CA LYS A 150 -2.09 2.96 27.86
C LYS A 150 -2.19 4.11 28.86
N THR A 151 -2.59 3.80 30.10
CA THR A 151 -2.77 4.79 31.17
C THR A 151 -1.51 5.61 31.47
N SER A 152 -0.32 5.07 31.17
CA SER A 152 0.98 5.73 31.33
C SER A 152 1.48 6.46 30.09
N ASP A 153 0.75 6.44 28.98
CA ASP A 153 1.23 7.02 27.73
C ASP A 153 1.14 8.55 27.78
N ARG A 154 2.30 9.18 27.56
CA ARG A 154 2.38 10.62 27.29
C ARG A 154 2.25 10.83 25.78
N PRO A 155 1.46 11.83 25.33
CA PRO A 155 1.42 12.19 23.92
C PRO A 155 2.82 12.50 23.39
N GLN A 156 3.15 11.96 22.23
CA GLN A 156 4.39 12.27 21.55
C GLN A 156 4.23 13.62 20.86
N ARG A 157 5.09 14.58 21.22
CA ARG A 157 5.17 15.87 20.51
C ARG A 157 5.76 15.65 19.12
N TYR A 158 5.09 16.18 18.10
CA TYR A 158 5.55 16.24 16.73
C TYR A 158 5.57 17.70 16.27
N SER A 159 6.74 18.19 15.88
CA SER A 159 6.93 19.53 15.34
C SER A 159 7.72 19.45 14.05
N LYS A 160 7.31 20.19 13.02
CA LYS A 160 8.00 20.22 11.72
C LYS A 160 9.41 20.82 11.80
N ASP A 161 9.67 21.62 12.83
CA ASP A 161 10.96 22.29 13.06
C ASP A 161 11.94 21.40 13.86
N ASP A 162 11.47 20.26 14.38
CA ASP A 162 12.33 19.29 15.05
C ASP A 162 12.97 18.35 14.02
N ILE A 163 14.30 18.42 13.88
CA ILE A 163 15.06 17.56 12.96
C ILE A 163 15.03 16.08 13.35
N LYS A 164 14.74 15.78 14.62
CA LYS A 164 14.60 14.41 15.15
C LYS A 164 13.13 13.95 15.17
N ARG A 165 12.21 14.73 14.59
CA ARG A 165 10.80 14.32 14.51
C ARG A 165 10.69 12.98 13.79
N GLY A 166 9.89 12.09 14.35
CA GLY A 166 9.56 10.82 13.75
C GLY A 166 8.08 10.57 13.93
N TYR A 167 7.43 10.12 12.87
CA TYR A 167 6.05 9.68 12.90
C TYR A 167 5.97 8.17 12.70
N LYS A 168 5.45 7.48 13.70
CA LYS A 168 5.12 6.05 13.61
C LYS A 168 3.64 5.90 13.30
N MET A 169 3.34 5.57 12.06
CA MET A 169 1.97 5.34 11.62
C MET A 169 1.39 4.08 12.28
N VAL A 170 0.17 4.18 12.80
CA VAL A 170 -0.54 3.04 13.38
C VAL A 170 -0.99 2.12 12.22
N LYS A 171 -0.74 0.82 12.37
CA LYS A 171 -1.06 -0.21 11.38
C LYS A 171 -1.97 -1.26 12.03
N ARG A 172 -2.91 -1.82 11.27
CA ARG A 172 -3.75 -2.93 11.71
C ARG A 172 -4.22 -3.77 10.52
N VAL A 173 -4.92 -4.84 10.81
CA VAL A 173 -5.70 -5.62 9.84
C VAL A 173 -7.16 -5.18 9.92
N SER A 174 -7.84 -5.05 8.78
CA SER A 174 -9.27 -4.83 8.70
C SER A 174 -10.05 -6.12 9.01
N GLU A 175 -11.37 -6.01 9.12
CA GLU A 175 -12.25 -7.19 9.23
C GLU A 175 -12.18 -8.12 8.01
N THR A 176 -11.76 -7.60 6.85
CA THR A 176 -11.59 -8.38 5.61
C THR A 176 -10.21 -9.00 5.49
N GLY A 177 -9.36 -8.88 6.51
CA GLY A 177 -7.97 -9.36 6.48
C GLY A 177 -7.00 -8.40 5.79
N SER A 178 -7.43 -7.23 5.33
CA SER A 178 -6.58 -6.29 4.59
C SER A 178 -5.71 -5.42 5.51
N ALA A 179 -4.50 -5.11 5.06
CA ALA A 179 -3.65 -4.15 5.75
C ALA A 179 -4.26 -2.73 5.73
N MET A 180 -4.25 -2.06 6.89
CA MET A 180 -4.72 -0.69 7.05
C MET A 180 -3.74 0.19 7.83
N TRP A 181 -3.72 1.48 7.50
CA TRP A 181 -2.93 2.49 8.19
C TRP A 181 -3.80 3.68 8.62
N LEU A 182 -3.56 4.19 9.82
CA LEU A 182 -4.18 5.43 10.30
C LEU A 182 -3.37 6.62 9.81
N THR A 183 -3.89 7.31 8.80
CA THR A 183 -3.25 8.47 8.20
C THR A 183 -3.73 9.77 8.84
N ILE A 184 -2.86 10.78 8.86
CA ILE A 184 -3.17 12.15 9.29
C ILE A 184 -3.14 13.04 8.05
N ASP A 185 -4.26 13.66 7.72
CA ASP A 185 -4.38 14.65 6.66
C ASP A 185 -4.34 16.06 7.25
N ILE A 186 -3.17 16.69 7.20
CA ILE A 186 -2.94 18.05 7.70
C ILE A 186 -3.84 19.07 7.01
N LYS A 187 -4.12 18.88 5.72
CA LYS A 187 -4.91 19.84 4.93
C LYS A 187 -6.36 19.88 5.41
N ASN A 188 -6.94 18.70 5.65
CA ASN A 188 -8.33 18.55 6.05
C ASN A 188 -8.51 18.45 7.58
N GLN A 189 -7.42 18.44 8.35
CA GLN A 189 -7.40 18.30 9.81
C GLN A 189 -8.13 17.04 10.30
N GLN A 190 -7.97 15.94 9.57
CA GLN A 190 -8.66 14.69 9.87
C GLN A 190 -7.66 13.53 9.91
N SER A 191 -7.96 12.56 10.79
CA SER A 191 -7.33 11.25 10.76
C SER A 191 -8.30 10.25 10.16
N ARG A 192 -7.81 9.35 9.30
CA ARG A 192 -8.65 8.29 8.72
C ARG A 192 -7.86 7.04 8.41
N TRP A 193 -8.55 5.91 8.50
CA TRP A 193 -8.02 4.63 8.08
C TRP A 193 -8.04 4.52 6.55
N ILE A 194 -6.91 4.12 5.97
CA ILE A 194 -6.80 3.76 4.57
C ILE A 194 -6.46 2.29 4.49
N GLU A 195 -7.23 1.53 3.70
CA GLU A 195 -7.12 0.09 3.52
C GLU A 195 -6.48 -0.24 2.16
N ARG A 196 -5.55 -1.19 2.15
CA ARG A 196 -4.81 -1.59 0.95
C ARG A 196 -5.73 -2.15 -0.14
N LEU A 197 -6.63 -3.07 0.23
CA LEU A 197 -7.57 -3.67 -0.72
C LEU A 197 -8.49 -2.61 -1.35
N SER A 198 -8.97 -1.66 -0.55
CA SER A 198 -9.78 -0.53 -1.04
C SER A 198 -9.02 0.31 -2.08
N LEU A 199 -7.72 0.58 -1.88
CA LEU A 199 -6.90 1.29 -2.87
C LEU A 199 -6.75 0.52 -4.17
N SER A 200 -6.54 -0.80 -4.09
CA SER A 200 -6.47 -1.66 -5.26
C SER A 200 -7.78 -1.64 -6.05
N GLU A 201 -8.92 -1.80 -5.39
CA GLU A 201 -10.24 -1.73 -6.05
C GLU A 201 -10.45 -0.37 -6.72
N LYS A 202 -10.10 0.74 -6.05
CA LYS A 202 -10.17 2.07 -6.66
C LYS A 202 -9.37 2.13 -7.97
N ILE A 203 -8.13 1.61 -8.00
CA ILE A 203 -7.33 1.56 -9.22
C ILE A 203 -8.01 0.73 -10.32
N LEU A 204 -8.52 -0.45 -9.97
CA LEU A 204 -9.16 -1.36 -10.91
C LEU A 204 -10.48 -0.80 -11.49
N THR A 205 -11.06 0.21 -10.84
CA THR A 205 -12.25 0.94 -11.30
C THR A 205 -11.93 2.25 -12.00
N LEU A 206 -10.67 2.71 -11.99
CA LEU A 206 -10.29 3.94 -12.69
C LEU A 206 -10.40 3.76 -14.20
N ASN A 207 -10.97 4.78 -14.85
CA ASN A 207 -10.96 4.90 -16.29
C ASN A 207 -9.63 5.53 -16.74
N PHE A 208 -8.67 4.67 -17.08
CA PHE A 208 -7.43 5.04 -17.78
C PHE A 208 -7.64 5.16 -19.29
#